data_AF-A0A7C3R852-F1
#
_entry.id   AF-A0A7C3R852-F1
#
_cell.length_a   1.000
_cell.length_b   1.000
_cell.length_c   1.000
_cell.angle_alpha   90.00
_cell.angle_beta   90.00
_cell.angle_gamma   90.00
#
_symmetry.space_group_name_H-M   'P 1'
#
loop_
_entity.id
_entity.type
_entity.pdbx_description
1 polymer ?
#
loop_
_entity_poly.entity_id
_entity_poly.type
_entity_poly.pdbx_seq_one_letter_code
_entity_poly.pdbx_strand_id
1 'polypeptide(L)' 'MIELGVNSVLFGGFDFATACKYIKLAGYDGVEISAIKGMCEHLVLDNWKEQVDEIRRTVDENGLKILS' A
#
# COMPACT_ATOMS: atom_id res chain seq x y z
N MET A 1 6.09 20.22 -8.55
CA MET A 1 6.47 19.72 -7.22
C MET A 1 6.72 18.22 -7.38
N ILE A 2 7.73 17.66 -6.73
CA ILE A 2 8.05 16.21 -6.85
C ILE A 2 7.09 15.44 -5.94
N GLU A 3 6.60 14.29 -6.40
CA GLU A 3 5.81 13.36 -5.57
C GLU A 3 6.74 12.33 -4.92
N LEU A 4 6.54 12.08 -3.63
CA LEU A 4 7.30 11.11 -2.86
C LEU A 4 6.45 9.87 -2.57
N GLY A 5 6.92 8.74 -3.09
CA GLY A 5 6.37 7.42 -2.82
C GLY A 5 7.17 6.63 -1.81
N VAL A 6 6.53 5.61 -1.23
CA VAL A 6 7.20 4.61 -0.40
C VAL A 6 6.63 3.23 -0.66
N ASN A 7 7.50 2.22 -0.66
CA ASN A 7 7.08 0.84 -0.82
C ASN A 7 6.57 0.28 0.52
N SER A 8 5.39 -0.33 0.49
CA SER A 8 4.76 -0.92 1.68
C SER A 8 5.50 -2.15 2.23
N VAL A 9 6.54 -2.63 1.57
CA VAL A 9 7.46 -3.68 2.08
C VAL A 9 8.07 -3.29 3.43
N LEU A 10 8.28 -2.00 3.69
CA LEU A 10 8.79 -1.48 4.95
C LEU A 10 7.83 -1.72 6.14
N PHE A 11 6.58 -2.11 5.85
CA PHE A 11 5.55 -2.44 6.82
C PHE A 11 5.28 -3.95 6.88
N GLY A 12 6.24 -4.78 6.46
CA GLY A 12 6.15 -6.22 6.65
C GLY A 12 5.83 -6.59 8.11
N GLY A 13 4.79 -7.40 8.31
CA GLY A 13 4.25 -7.76 9.62
C GLY A 13 3.07 -6.92 10.10
N PHE A 14 2.66 -5.89 9.34
CA PHE A 14 1.43 -5.14 9.56
C PHE A 14 0.45 -5.37 8.40
N ASP A 15 -0.82 -5.00 8.59
CA ASP A 15 -1.80 -5.01 7.50
C ASP A 15 -1.66 -3.78 6.59
N PHE A 16 -2.23 -3.85 5.38
CA PHE A 16 -2.11 -2.81 4.37
C PHE A 16 -2.78 -1.49 4.81
N ALA A 17 -3.86 -1.55 5.59
CA ALA A 17 -4.54 -0.37 6.11
C ALA A 17 -3.65 0.38 7.12
N THR A 18 -2.96 -0.34 7.99
CA THR A 18 -1.96 0.20 8.91
C THR A 18 -0.80 0.82 8.14
N ALA A 19 -0.30 0.13 7.10
CA ALA A 19 0.74 0.70 6.24
C ALA A 19 0.28 2.04 5.62
N CYS A 20 -0.88 2.09 4.96
CA CYS A 20 -1.41 3.31 4.35
C CYS A 20 -1.57 4.46 5.34
N LYS A 21 -2.13 4.18 6.52
CA LYS A 21 -2.29 5.18 7.59
C LYS A 21 -0.97 5.83 7.98
N TYR A 22 0.05 5.02 8.24
CA TYR A 22 1.34 5.55 8.69
C TYR A 22 2.19 6.14 7.57
N ILE A 23 2.06 5.64 6.33
CA ILE A 23 2.65 6.27 5.14
C ILE A 23 2.11 7.69 4.98
N LYS A 24 0.80 7.89 5.10
CA LYS A 24 0.21 9.22 5.02
C LYS A 24 0.67 10.13 6.16
N LEU A 25 0.68 9.62 7.39
CA LEU A 25 1.14 10.38 8.57
C LEU A 25 2.61 10.79 8.45
N ALA A 26 3.44 10.01 7.75
CA ALA A 26 4.84 10.34 7.47
C ALA A 26 5.02 11.40 6.36
N GLY A 27 3.95 11.78 5.67
CA GLY A 27 3.95 12.86 4.67
C GLY A 27 4.22 12.41 3.23
N TYR A 28 4.12 11.12 2.93
CA TYR A 28 4.23 10.61 1.55
C TYR A 28 2.94 10.87 0.76
N ASP A 29 3.11 10.97 -0.57
CA ASP A 29 2.03 11.22 -1.52
C ASP A 29 1.39 9.92 -2.03
N GLY A 30 2.14 8.83 -2.03
CA GLY A 30 1.66 7.56 -2.54
C GLY A 30 2.39 6.35 -2.00
N VAL A 31 1.81 5.19 -2.29
CA VAL A 31 2.28 3.87 -1.88
C VAL A 31 2.51 3.00 -3.11
N GLU A 32 3.63 2.28 -3.09
CA GLU A 32 3.88 1.12 -3.94
C GLU A 32 3.57 -0.15 -3.15
N ILE A 33 2.75 -1.04 -3.73
CA ILE A 33 2.16 -2.16 -2.99
C ILE A 33 3.08 -3.37 -3.07
N SER A 34 3.46 -3.91 -1.91
CA SER A 34 4.34 -5.07 -1.83
C SER A 34 3.56 -6.35 -2.09
N ALA A 35 4.10 -7.17 -3.00
CA ALA A 35 3.54 -8.45 -3.39
C ALA A 35 4.58 -9.58 -3.26
N ILE A 36 5.47 -9.48 -2.27
CA ILE A 36 6.63 -10.37 -2.10
C ILE A 36 6.23 -11.56 -1.23
N LYS A 37 5.97 -12.68 -1.89
CA LYS A 37 5.53 -13.93 -1.26
C LYS A 37 6.48 -14.39 -0.15
N GLY A 38 5.92 -14.67 1.03
CA GLY A 38 6.70 -15.11 2.19
C GLY A 38 7.49 -14.01 2.91
N MET A 39 7.28 -12.73 2.55
CA MET A 39 7.89 -11.58 3.23
C MET A 39 6.88 -10.47 3.54
N CYS A 40 6.31 -9.84 2.51
CA CYS A 40 5.30 -8.81 2.65
C CYS A 40 4.32 -8.92 1.47
N GLU A 41 3.11 -9.41 1.76
CA GLU A 41 2.06 -9.70 0.77
C GLU A 41 0.84 -8.81 1.04
N HIS A 42 1.01 -7.50 0.92
CA HIS A 42 -0.14 -6.58 0.93
C HIS A 42 -1.00 -6.69 -0.32
N LEU A 43 -0.44 -7.23 -1.40
CA LEU A 43 -1.15 -7.69 -2.59
C LEU A 43 -0.75 -9.14 -2.88
N VAL A 44 -1.71 -10.07 -2.77
CA VAL A 44 -1.50 -11.46 -3.16
C VAL A 44 -1.78 -11.61 -4.66
N LEU A 45 -0.74 -11.81 -5.48
CA LEU A 45 -0.86 -11.86 -6.95
C LEU A 45 -1.77 -12.99 -7.45
N ASP A 46 -1.76 -14.15 -6.78
CA ASP A 46 -2.59 -15.30 -7.18
C ASP A 46 -4.10 -15.01 -7.07
N ASN A 47 -4.49 -14.03 -6.25
CA ASN A 47 -5.90 -13.65 -6.02
C ASN A 47 -6.12 -12.12 -6.11
N TRP A 48 -5.35 -11.42 -6.94
CA TRP A 48 -5.33 -9.95 -6.93
C TRP A 48 -6.69 -9.31 -7.22
N LYS A 49 -7.51 -9.95 -8.06
CA LYS A 49 -8.81 -9.40 -8.51
C LYS A 49 -9.79 -9.20 -7.36
N GLU A 50 -9.79 -10.10 -6.38
CA GLU A 50 -10.67 -10.00 -5.20
C GLU A 50 -10.20 -8.90 -4.23
N GLN A 51 -8.93 -8.47 -4.33
CA GLN A 51 -8.34 -7.47 -3.44
C GLN A 51 -8.44 -6.02 -4.00
N VAL A 52 -8.73 -5.85 -5.30
CA VAL A 52 -8.65 -4.54 -5.99
C VAL A 52 -9.50 -3.47 -5.31
N ASP A 53 -10.75 -3.79 -5.00
CA ASP A 53 -11.70 -2.79 -4.47
C ASP A 53 -11.33 -2.37 -3.06
N GLU A 54 -10.87 -3.31 -2.23
CA GLU A 54 -10.42 -3.02 -0.87
C GLU A 54 -9.11 -2.23 -0.86
N ILE A 55 -8.15 -2.57 -1.72
CA ILE A 55 -6.90 -1.84 -1.87
C ILE A 55 -7.16 -0.40 -2.29
N ARG A 56 -7.98 -0.19 -3.33
CA ARG A 56 -8.33 1.14 -3.82
C ARG A 56 -9.02 1.96 -2.74
N ARG A 57 -10.04 1.38 -2.09
CA ARG A 57 -10.75 2.02 -0.98
C ARG A 57 -9.78 2.44 0.13
N THR A 58 -8.88 1.55 0.54
CA THR A 58 -7.91 1.80 1.62
C THR A 58 -6.96 2.94 1.27
N VAL A 59 -6.45 2.98 0.03
CA VAL A 59 -5.55 4.03 -0.44
C VAL A 59 -6.28 5.38 -0.54
N ASP A 60 -7.49 5.38 -1.09
CA ASP A 60 -8.33 6.58 -1.25
C ASP A 60 -8.75 7.17 0.10
N GLU A 61 -9.17 6.33 1.06
CA GLU A 61 -9.55 6.75 2.42
C GLU A 61 -8.38 7.39 3.19
N ASN A 62 -7.13 7.01 2.86
CA ASN A 62 -5.93 7.62 3.42
C ASN A 62 -5.38 8.79 2.59
N GLY A 63 -6.03 9.17 1.49
CA GLY A 63 -5.59 10.26 0.62
C GLY A 63 -4.18 10.03 0.05
N LEU A 64 -3.87 8.77 -0.27
CA LEU A 64 -2.64 8.35 -0.94
C LEU A 64 -2.93 8.06 -2.42
N LYS A 65 -1.89 7.98 -3.23
CA LYS A 65 -1.94 7.47 -4.61
C LYS A 65 -1.38 6.05 -4.67
N ILE A 66 -1.94 5.22 -5.54
CA ILE A 66 -1.29 3.97 -5.97
C ILE A 66 -0.22 4.34 -7.01
N LEU A 67 1.04 3.96 -6.75
CA LEU A 67 2.16 4.29 -7.62
C LEU A 67 2.58 3.12 -8.52
N SER A 68 2.68 1.92 -7.93
CA SER A 68 2.93 0.65 -8.61
C SER A 68 2.46 -0.54 -7.77
#